data_AF-A0A534QV53-F1
#
_entry.id   AF-A0A534QV53-F1
#
_cell.length_a   1.000
_cell.length_b   1.000
_cell.length_c   1.000
_cell.angle_alpha   90.00
_cell.angle_beta   90.00
_cell.angle_gamma   90.00
#
_symmetry.space_group_name_H-M   'P 1'
#
loop_
_entity.id
_entity.type
_entity.pdbx_description
1 polymer ?
#
loop_
_entity_poly.entity_id
_entity_poly.type
_entity_poly.pdbx_seq_one_letter_code
_entity_poly.pdbx_strand_id
1 'polypeptide(L)' 'MVTVPARDLKNRTGEIVRRIERGEHLLITKRGKP' A
#
# COMPACT_ATOMS: atom_id res chain seq x y z
N MET A 1 7.85 -5.61 5.85
CA MET A 1 7.35 -5.54 4.46
C MET A 1 5.87 -5.90 4.50
N VAL A 2 5.00 -4.95 4.16
CA VAL A 2 3.53 -5.12 4.28
C VAL A 2 2.90 -5.12 2.90
N THR A 3 2.05 -6.11 2.61
CA THR A 3 1.37 -6.22 1.32
C THR A 3 0.07 -5.43 1.34
N VAL A 4 -0.10 -4.51 0.39
CA VAL A 4 -1.29 -3.66 0.28
C VAL A 4 -1.98 -3.91 -1.06
N PRO A 5 -3.25 -4.32 -1.09
CA PRO A 5 -4.01 -4.42 -2.32
C PRO A 5 -4.21 -3.03 -2.94
N ALA A 6 -4.16 -2.93 -4.28
CA ALA A 6 -4.31 -1.66 -4.99
C ALA A 6 -5.67 -0.96 -4.72
N ARG A 7 -6.70 -1.71 -4.29
CA ARG A 7 -7.98 -1.14 -3.87
C ARG A 7 -7.87 -0.33 -2.56
N ASP A 8 -6.96 -0.73 -1.68
CA ASP A 8 -6.75 -0.10 -0.38
C ASP A 8 -5.95 1.19 -0.53
N LEU A 9 -5.09 1.29 -1.56
CA LEU A 9 -4.49 2.56 -1.98
C LEU A 9 -5.55 3.61 -2.26
N LYS A 10 -6.62 3.26 -3.01
CA LYS A 10 -7.66 4.23 -3.36
C LYS A 10 -8.43 4.75 -2.15
N ASN A 11 -8.66 3.89 -1.15
CA ASN A 11 -9.54 4.19 -0.02
C ASN A 11 -8.78 4.70 1.21
N ARG A 12 -7.49 4.41 1.34
CA ARG A 12 -6.67 4.69 2.54
C ARG A 12 -5.34 5.38 2.20
N THR A 13 -5.27 6.13 1.09
CA THR A 13 -4.05 6.79 0.60
C THR A 13 -3.29 7.53 1.70
N GLY A 14 -3.99 8.38 2.48
CA GLY A 14 -3.36 9.22 3.49
C GLY A 14 -2.72 8.42 4.64
N GLU A 15 -3.32 7.30 5.03
CA GLU A 15 -2.74 6.41 6.03
C GLU A 15 -1.52 5.69 5.46
N ILE A 16 -1.62 5.20 4.23
CA ILE A 16 -0.54 4.49 3.55
C ILE A 16 0.68 5.41 3.36
N VAL A 17 0.47 6.66 2.97
CA VAL A 17 1.55 7.66 2.84
C VAL A 17 2.23 7.90 4.18
N ARG A 18 1.47 8.09 5.27
CA ARG A 18 2.06 8.25 6.62
C ARG A 18 2.88 7.06 7.07
N ARG A 19 2.54 5.85 6.63
CA ARG A 19 3.32 4.63 6.94
C ARG A 19 4.64 4.60 6.17
N ILE A 20 4.63 4.99 4.89
CA ILE A 20 5.84 5.14 4.08
C ILE A 20 6.77 6.21 4.66
N GLU A 21 6.22 7.36 5.08
CA GLU A 21 6.99 8.44 5.72
C GLU A 21 7.69 7.99 7.02
N ARG A 22 7.14 6.98 7.71
CA ARG A 22 7.73 6.37 8.91
C ARG A 22 8.76 5.28 8.60
N GLY A 23 9.05 5.02 7.33
CA GLY A 23 10.03 4.02 6.90
C GLY A 23 9.46 2.62 6.68
N GLU A 24 8.13 2.44 6.64
CA GLU A 24 7.56 1.14 6.25
C GLU A 24 7.67 0.89 4.74
N HIS A 25 8.17 -0.29 4.39
CA HIS A 25 8.18 -0.77 3.00
C HIS A 25 6.91 -1.56 2.69
N LEU A 26 6.23 -1.14 1.62
CA LEU A 26 4.96 -1.71 1.17
C LEU A 26 5.10 -2.39 -0.19
N LEU A 27 4.48 -3.57 -0.34
CA LEU A 27 4.33 -4.25 -1.63
C LEU A 27 2.90 -4.07 -2.11
N ILE A 28 2.73 -3.36 -3.23
CA ILE A 28 1.40 -3.13 -3.80
C ILE A 28 1.03 -4.32 -4.68
N THR A 29 -0.12 -4.94 -4.43
CA THR A 29 -0.61 -6.07 -5.20
C THR A 29 -1.91 -5.73 -5.90
N LYS A 30 -2.05 -6.17 -7.15
CA LYS A 30 -3.30 -6.04 -7.91
C LYS A 30 -3.70 -7.41 -8.43
N ARG A 31 -4.92 -7.86 -8.10
CA ARG A 31 -5.42 -9.16 -8.57
C ARG A 31 -5.32 -9.26 -10.10
N GLY A 32 -4.73 -10.35 -10.59
CA GLY A 32 -4.50 -10.58 -12.03
C GLY A 32 -3.29 -9.85 -12.62
N LYS A 33 -2.47 -9.18 -11.79
CA LYS A 33 -1.16 -8.70 -12.17
C LYS A 33 -0.12 -9.27 -11.19
N PRO A 34 1.08 -9.65 -11.67
CA PRO A 34 2.19 -9.99 -10.78
C PRO A 34 2.52 -8.81 -9.86
#